data_AF-A0A7W0M7R5-F1
#
_entry.id   AF-A0A7W0M7R5-F1
#
_cell.length_a   1.000
_cell.length_b   1.000
_cell.length_c   1.000
_cell.angle_alpha   90.00
_cell.angle_beta   90.00
_cell.angle_gamma   90.00
#
_symmetry.space_group_name_H-M   'P 1'
#
loop_
_entity.id
_entity.type
_entity.pdbx_description
1 polymer ?
#
loop_
_entity_poly.entity_id
_entity_poly.type
_entity_poly.pdbx_seq_one_letter_code
_entity_poly.pdbx_strand_id
1 'polypeptide(L)'
;MQRVYYVADRQDQFRRVPTESVEALWEGREGVKALGCDPGETLRLISVLIDEDLNPLVIFFMRLELDSGEITAESRLEAYDAVTSRGPKFTSPAAQKQFLGWPGDWPRQLAVALDTPLASLNRIALGGPLLMSDLWGVPVEKVVEYFEGVNFEELN
;
A
#
# COMPACT_ATOMS: atom_id res chain seq x y z
N MET A 1 15.87 -4.11 -4.69
CA MET A 1 14.43 -4.35 -4.45
C MET A 1 13.57 -3.42 -5.31
N GLN A 2 12.38 -3.85 -5.75
CA GLN A 2 11.46 -3.04 -6.55
C GLN A 2 10.13 -2.81 -5.82
N ARG A 3 9.48 -1.67 -6.09
CA ARG A 3 8.12 -1.35 -5.65
C ARG A 3 7.12 -1.64 -6.76
N VAL A 4 6.05 -2.35 -6.44
CA VAL A 4 4.91 -2.55 -7.33
C VAL A 4 3.63 -2.13 -6.62
N TYR A 5 2.75 -1.46 -7.34
CA TYR A 5 1.50 -0.95 -6.79
C TYR A 5 0.29 -1.61 -7.44
N TYR A 6 -0.71 -1.90 -6.60
CA TYR A 6 -2.01 -2.39 -7.05
C TYR A 6 -3.11 -1.57 -6.41
N VAL A 7 -4.19 -1.35 -7.18
CA VAL A 7 -5.38 -0.63 -6.72
C VAL A 7 -6.58 -1.56 -6.84
N ALA A 8 -7.40 -1.64 -5.80
CA ALA A 8 -8.72 -2.28 -5.92
C ALA A 8 -9.66 -1.33 -6.67
N ASP A 9 -10.03 -1.69 -7.89
CA ASP A 9 -10.99 -0.92 -8.68
C ASP A 9 -12.42 -1.02 -8.11
N ARG A 10 -13.37 -0.31 -8.71
CA ARG A 10 -14.80 -0.35 -8.34
C ARG A 10 -15.45 -1.74 -8.40
N GLN A 11 -14.83 -2.69 -9.08
CA GLN A 11 -15.32 -4.07 -9.23
C GLN A 11 -14.59 -5.01 -8.26
N ASP A 12 -13.87 -4.44 -7.28
CA ASP A 12 -13.06 -5.17 -6.31
C ASP A 12 -11.99 -6.04 -6.98
N GLN A 13 -11.49 -5.62 -8.15
CA GLN A 13 -10.39 -6.29 -8.84
C GLN A 13 -9.09 -5.52 -8.66
N PHE A 14 -8.00 -6.23 -8.36
CA PHE A 14 -6.68 -5.61 -8.35
C PHE A 14 -6.18 -5.27 -9.75
N ARG A 15 -5.89 -3.98 -9.94
CA ARG A 15 -5.25 -3.44 -11.12
C ARG A 15 -3.83 -3.04 -10.76
N ARG A 16 -2.84 -3.58 -11.49
CA ARG A 16 -1.47 -3.07 -11.42
C ARG A 16 -1.47 -1.67 -12.00
N VAL A 17 -0.89 -0.72 -11.28
CA VAL A 17 -0.82 0.68 -11.70
C VAL A 17 0.65 1.11 -11.84
N PRO A 18 0.97 2.09 -12.70
CA PRO A 18 2.33 2.60 -12.83
C PRO A 18 2.80 3.23 -11.51
N THR A 19 4.07 3.01 -11.16
CA THR A 19 4.67 3.58 -9.94
C THR A 19 4.64 5.10 -9.98
N GLU A 20 4.99 5.68 -11.14
CA GLU A 20 5.00 7.13 -11.33
C GLU A 20 3.62 7.77 -11.12
N SER A 21 2.53 7.09 -11.52
CA SER A 21 1.16 7.60 -11.35
C SER A 21 0.76 7.61 -9.87
N VAL A 22 1.18 6.60 -9.10
CA VAL A 22 0.90 6.54 -7.65
C VAL A 22 1.68 7.62 -6.90
N GLU A 23 2.95 7.81 -7.25
CA GLU A 23 3.79 8.86 -6.68
C GLU A 23 3.24 10.26 -7.02
N ALA A 24 2.89 10.51 -8.27
CA ALA A 24 2.29 11.78 -8.67
C ALA A 24 0.95 12.05 -7.97
N LEU A 25 0.12 11.03 -7.77
CA LEU A 25 -1.12 11.14 -6.98
C LEU A 25 -0.84 11.43 -5.51
N TRP A 26 0.15 10.74 -4.92
CA TRP A 26 0.57 10.98 -3.54
C TRP A 26 1.12 12.40 -3.34
N GLU A 27 1.80 12.95 -4.33
CA GLU A 27 2.34 14.32 -4.29
C GLU A 27 1.29 15.39 -4.65
N GLY A 28 0.08 14.99 -5.07
CA GLY A 28 -0.96 15.91 -5.53
C GLY A 28 -0.65 16.56 -6.87
N ARG A 29 0.28 15.99 -7.66
CA ARG A 29 0.60 16.45 -9.02
C ARG A 29 -0.40 15.95 -10.05
N GLU A 30 -0.99 14.77 -9.82
CA GLU A 30 -2.00 14.18 -10.68
C GLU A 30 -3.18 13.66 -9.86
N GLY A 31 -4.34 13.56 -10.51
CA GLY A 31 -5.53 12.96 -9.92
C GLY A 31 -5.62 11.46 -10.23
N VAL A 32 -6.59 10.79 -9.60
CA VAL A 32 -6.80 9.34 -9.66
C VAL A 32 -6.95 8.77 -11.08
N LYS A 33 -7.33 9.61 -12.06
CA LYS A 33 -7.43 9.21 -13.48
C LYS A 33 -6.10 8.74 -14.07
N ALA A 34 -4.97 9.24 -13.56
CA ALA A 34 -3.63 8.84 -14.01
C ALA A 34 -3.29 7.38 -13.69
N LEU A 35 -4.03 6.75 -12.77
CA LEU A 35 -3.85 5.34 -12.41
C LEU A 35 -4.30 4.39 -13.52
N GLY A 36 -5.10 4.85 -14.49
CA GLY A 36 -5.63 4.00 -15.57
C GLY A 36 -6.75 3.05 -15.14
N CYS A 37 -7.26 3.19 -13.91
CA CYS A 37 -8.43 2.48 -13.39
C CYS A 37 -9.29 3.40 -12.52
N ASP A 38 -10.55 3.04 -12.31
CA ASP A 38 -11.48 3.77 -11.44
C ASP A 38 -11.58 3.09 -10.07
N PRO A 39 -10.97 3.63 -9.00
CA PRO A 39 -11.12 3.09 -7.64
C PRO A 39 -12.41 3.55 -6.94
N GLY A 40 -13.21 4.43 -7.55
CA GLY A 40 -14.37 5.03 -6.92
C GLY A 40 -13.99 6.16 -5.95
N GLU A 41 -14.67 6.21 -4.80
CA GLU A 41 -14.52 7.28 -3.79
C GLU A 41 -13.46 6.96 -2.73
N THR A 42 -12.87 5.76 -2.78
CA THR A 42 -11.84 5.32 -1.83
C THR A 42 -10.72 4.63 -2.61
N LEU A 43 -9.53 5.19 -2.51
CA LEU A 43 -8.31 4.56 -2.99
C LEU A 43 -7.88 3.46 -2.00
N ARG A 44 -8.02 2.21 -2.42
CA ARG A 44 -7.49 1.03 -1.73
C ARG A 44 -6.20 0.60 -2.44
N LEU A 45 -5.07 1.05 -1.92
CA LEU A 45 -3.74 0.90 -2.51
C LEU A 45 -2.95 -0.19 -1.77
N ILE A 46 -2.43 -1.14 -2.53
CA ILE A 46 -1.42 -2.10 -2.09
C ILE A 46 -0.07 -1.64 -2.63
N SER A 47 0.91 -1.53 -1.73
CA SER A 47 2.32 -1.42 -2.12
C SER A 47 3.01 -2.74 -1.81
N VAL A 48 3.69 -3.33 -2.79
CA VAL A 48 4.45 -4.56 -2.62
C VAL A 48 5.93 -4.23 -2.81
N LEU A 49 6.75 -4.63 -1.85
CA LEU A 49 8.19 -4.69 -2.02
C LEU A 49 8.54 -6.09 -2.55
N ILE A 50 9.18 -6.15 -3.72
CA ILE A 50 9.63 -7.40 -4.34
C ILE A 50 11.15 -7.44 -4.41
N ASP A 51 11.74 -8.60 -4.13
CA ASP A 51 13.17 -8.83 -4.28
C ASP A 51 13.58 -9.00 -5.76
N GLU A 52 14.87 -9.29 -6.00
CA GLU A 52 15.43 -9.50 -7.33
C GLU A 52 14.87 -10.74 -8.03
N ASP A 53 14.38 -11.71 -7.26
CA ASP A 53 13.75 -12.96 -7.72
C ASP A 53 12.22 -12.81 -7.84
N LEU A 54 11.70 -11.58 -7.77
CA LEU A 54 10.28 -11.22 -7.83
C LEU A 54 9.43 -11.77 -6.68
N ASN A 55 10.03 -12.23 -5.58
CA ASN A 55 9.29 -12.66 -4.41
C ASN A 55 8.78 -11.45 -3.61
N PRO A 56 7.51 -11.46 -3.16
CA PRO A 56 7.01 -10.41 -2.29
C PRO A 56 7.64 -10.51 -0.91
N LEU A 57 8.36 -9.46 -0.52
CA LEU A 57 8.98 -9.35 0.80
C LEU A 57 8.00 -8.79 1.83
N VAL A 58 7.27 -7.74 1.49
CA VAL A 58 6.26 -7.11 2.36
C VAL A 58 5.13 -6.54 1.52
N ILE A 59 3.90 -6.73 1.99
CA ILE A 59 2.67 -6.24 1.39
C ILE A 59 2.06 -5.19 2.32
N PHE A 60 2.00 -3.96 1.85
CA PHE A 60 1.45 -2.84 2.60
C PHE A 60 0.05 -2.49 2.11
N PHE A 61 -0.88 -2.31 3.04
CA PHE A 61 -2.26 -1.91 2.78
C PHE A 61 -2.46 -0.46 3.19
N MET A 62 -3.11 0.30 2.31
CA MET A 62 -3.53 1.66 2.58
C MET A 62 -4.91 1.94 2.01
N ARG A 63 -5.79 2.48 2.83
CA ARG A 63 -7.11 2.96 2.46
C ARG A 63 -7.11 4.48 2.62
N LEU A 64 -7.43 5.18 1.54
CA LEU A 64 -7.49 6.63 1.48
C LEU A 64 -8.82 7.08 0.88
N GLU A 65 -9.46 8.07 1.49
CA GLU A 65 -10.66 8.70 0.94
C GLU A 65 -10.27 9.70 -0.15
N LEU A 66 -11.10 9.73 -1.19
CA LEU A 66 -10.93 10.62 -2.32
C LEU A 66 -12.03 11.67 -2.33
N ASP A 67 -11.66 12.93 -2.54
CA ASP A 67 -12.59 13.99 -2.91
C ASP A 67 -12.21 14.50 -4.30
N SER A 68 -13.17 14.48 -5.21
CA SER A 68 -12.98 14.96 -6.59
C SER A 68 -11.78 14.31 -7.33
N GLY A 69 -11.41 13.10 -6.92
CA GLY A 69 -10.29 12.34 -7.50
C GLY A 69 -8.92 12.61 -6.88
N GLU A 70 -8.86 13.33 -5.76
CA GLU A 70 -7.64 13.63 -5.01
C GLU A 70 -7.71 13.03 -3.60
N ILE A 71 -6.55 12.67 -3.04
CA ILE A 71 -6.45 12.15 -1.68
C ILE A 71 -6.75 13.27 -0.69
N THR A 72 -7.72 13.07 0.21
CA THR A 72 -8.05 14.08 1.23
C THR A 72 -6.95 14.20 2.30
N ALA A 73 -6.75 15.42 2.80
CA ALA A 73 -5.79 15.67 3.89
C ALA A 73 -6.15 14.90 5.17
N GLU A 74 -7.44 14.82 5.49
CA GLU A 74 -7.95 14.04 6.64
C GLU A 74 -7.58 12.57 6.51
N SER A 75 -7.76 11.97 5.33
CA SER A 75 -7.45 10.56 5.14
C SER A 75 -5.95 10.26 5.18
N ARG A 76 -5.08 11.20 4.75
CA ARG A 76 -3.62 11.09 4.99
C ARG A 76 -3.30 11.07 6.47
N LEU A 77 -3.90 11.99 7.25
CA LEU A 77 -3.71 12.03 8.70
C LEU A 77 -4.16 10.73 9.38
N GLU A 78 -5.29 10.17 8.97
CA GLU A 78 -5.75 8.87 9.47
C GLU A 78 -4.77 7.73 9.14
N ALA A 79 -4.18 7.75 7.94
CA ALA A 79 -3.17 6.77 7.55
C ALA A 79 -1.88 6.92 8.37
N TYR A 80 -1.45 8.16 8.68
CA TYR A 80 -0.34 8.40 9.60
C TYR A 80 -0.63 7.88 11.01
N ASP A 81 -1.83 8.15 11.53
CA ASP A 81 -2.24 7.65 12.85
C ASP A 81 -2.27 6.11 12.87
N ALA A 82 -2.76 5.47 11.80
CA ALA A 82 -2.78 4.03 11.68
C ALA A 82 -1.37 3.41 11.78
N VAL A 83 -0.37 4.00 11.11
CA VAL A 83 1.01 3.51 11.11
C VAL A 83 1.77 3.87 12.40
N THR A 84 1.48 5.00 13.01
CA THR A 84 2.19 5.47 14.22
C THR A 84 1.53 5.04 15.54
N SER A 85 0.32 4.46 15.47
CA SER A 85 -0.41 4.01 16.66
C SER A 85 0.41 3.02 17.49
N ARG A 86 0.54 3.32 18.79
CA ARG A 86 1.22 2.46 19.75
C ARG A 86 0.25 1.39 20.24
N GLY A 87 0.63 0.12 20.10
CA GLY A 87 -0.16 -1.00 20.61
C GLY A 87 0.09 -2.29 19.81
N PRO A 88 -0.67 -3.35 20.10
CA PRO A 88 -0.65 -4.55 19.28
C PRO A 88 -0.97 -4.21 17.82
N LYS A 89 -0.32 -4.94 16.91
CA LYS A 89 -0.45 -4.72 15.47
C LYS A 89 -1.93 -4.79 15.05
N PHE A 90 -2.38 -3.74 14.35
CA PHE A 90 -3.72 -3.63 13.77
C PHE A 90 -4.91 -3.56 14.73
N THR A 91 -4.69 -3.24 16.02
CA THR A 91 -5.80 -3.14 16.98
C THR A 91 -6.34 -1.73 17.19
N SER A 92 -5.64 -0.69 16.74
CA SER A 92 -6.14 0.69 16.84
C SER A 92 -7.32 0.91 15.89
N PRO A 93 -8.29 1.79 16.23
CA PRO A 93 -9.41 2.10 15.33
C PRO A 93 -8.95 2.59 13.96
N ALA A 94 -7.90 3.42 13.91
CA ALA A 94 -7.29 3.88 12.66
C ALA A 94 -6.73 2.71 11.84
N ALA A 95 -6.03 1.76 12.46
CA ALA A 95 -5.52 0.59 11.78
C ALA A 95 -6.63 -0.36 11.29
N GLN A 96 -7.70 -0.54 12.06
CA GLN A 96 -8.86 -1.34 11.63
C GLN A 96 -9.57 -0.72 10.43
N LYS A 97 -9.73 0.61 10.41
CA LYS A 97 -10.29 1.34 9.26
C LYS A 97 -9.51 1.07 7.97
N GLN A 98 -8.18 0.93 8.05
CA GLN A 98 -7.34 0.66 6.87
C GLN A 98 -7.66 -0.70 6.20
N PHE A 99 -8.26 -1.65 6.92
CA PHE A 99 -8.68 -2.94 6.38
C PHE A 99 -10.17 -3.01 6.00
N LEU A 100 -10.92 -1.90 6.10
CA LEU A 100 -12.33 -1.88 5.69
C LEU A 100 -12.48 -1.84 4.18
N GLY A 101 -13.44 -2.63 3.69
CA GLY A 101 -13.84 -2.64 2.29
C GLY A 101 -12.82 -3.26 1.34
N TRP A 102 -11.83 -4.03 1.79
CA TRP A 102 -10.98 -4.77 0.86
C TRP A 102 -11.73 -5.96 0.22
N PRO A 103 -11.37 -6.38 -1.01
CA PRO A 103 -11.93 -7.57 -1.62
C PRO A 103 -11.79 -8.79 -0.71
N GLY A 104 -12.86 -9.57 -0.54
CA GLY A 104 -12.87 -10.73 0.37
C GLY A 104 -11.89 -11.83 -0.05
N ASP A 105 -11.52 -11.89 -1.32
CA ASP A 105 -10.55 -12.82 -1.89
C ASP A 105 -9.20 -12.14 -2.26
N TRP A 106 -8.89 -10.99 -1.66
CA TRP A 106 -7.64 -10.27 -1.90
C TRP A 106 -6.37 -11.15 -1.90
N PRO A 107 -6.20 -12.17 -1.03
CA PRO A 107 -4.98 -12.96 -1.04
C PRO A 107 -4.83 -13.73 -2.35
N ARG A 108 -5.94 -14.27 -2.87
CA ARG A 108 -5.95 -15.01 -4.14
C ARG A 108 -5.70 -14.05 -5.31
N GLN A 109 -6.37 -12.90 -5.32
CA GLN A 109 -6.16 -11.92 -6.40
C GLN A 109 -4.71 -11.44 -6.45
N LEU A 110 -4.12 -11.12 -5.30
CA LEU A 110 -2.74 -10.64 -5.23
C LEU A 110 -1.73 -11.74 -5.61
N ALA A 111 -1.97 -12.98 -5.20
CA ALA A 111 -1.13 -14.12 -5.57
C ALA A 111 -1.09 -14.32 -7.09
N VAL A 112 -2.25 -14.23 -7.75
CA VAL A 112 -2.36 -14.25 -9.22
C VAL A 112 -1.66 -13.05 -9.85
N ALA A 113 -1.86 -11.85 -9.29
CA ALA A 113 -1.32 -10.62 -9.86
C ALA A 113 0.21 -10.48 -9.72
N LEU A 114 0.80 -11.16 -8.74
CA LEU A 114 2.25 -11.24 -8.50
C LEU A 114 2.89 -12.51 -9.08
N ASP A 115 2.09 -13.44 -9.63
CA ASP A 115 2.54 -14.77 -10.07
C ASP A 115 3.31 -15.53 -8.98
N THR A 116 2.78 -15.53 -7.76
CA THR A 116 3.42 -16.14 -6.58
C THR A 116 2.46 -17.10 -5.88
N PRO A 117 2.96 -18.16 -5.20
CA PRO A 117 2.14 -18.97 -4.31
C PRO A 117 1.49 -18.12 -3.21
N LEU A 118 0.26 -18.49 -2.84
CA LEU A 118 -0.49 -17.83 -1.76
C LEU A 118 0.26 -17.86 -0.41
N ALA A 119 1.01 -18.95 -0.15
CA ALA A 119 1.78 -19.11 1.09
C ALA A 119 2.91 -18.07 1.23
N SER A 120 3.36 -17.47 0.12
CA SER A 120 4.36 -16.40 0.12
C SER A 120 3.78 -15.05 0.57
N LEU A 121 2.45 -14.89 0.61
CA LEU A 121 1.78 -13.65 1.04
C LEU A 121 1.58 -13.59 2.55
N ASN A 122 2.66 -13.77 3.32
CA ASN A 122 2.59 -13.92 4.78
C ASN A 122 2.99 -12.65 5.56
N ARG A 123 3.56 -11.64 4.89
CA ARG A 123 4.06 -10.41 5.51
C ARG A 123 3.20 -9.21 5.14
N ILE A 124 2.26 -8.90 6.03
CA ILE A 124 1.30 -7.80 5.87
C ILE A 124 1.66 -6.65 6.80
N ALA A 125 1.60 -5.43 6.28
CA ALA A 125 1.82 -4.19 7.01
C ALA A 125 0.78 -3.12 6.58
N LEU A 126 0.70 -2.03 7.35
CA LEU A 126 -0.12 -0.86 6.99
C LEU A 126 0.76 0.25 6.45
N GLY A 127 0.16 1.10 5.61
CA GLY A 127 0.81 2.23 5.00
C GLY A 127 1.58 1.83 3.75
N GLY A 128 2.89 2.04 3.76
CA GLY A 128 3.78 1.71 2.65
C GLY A 128 4.91 2.72 2.50
N PRO A 129 5.83 2.49 1.55
CA PRO A 129 7.03 3.30 1.41
C PRO A 129 6.77 4.80 1.22
N LEU A 130 5.69 5.18 0.53
CA LEU A 130 5.35 6.60 0.29
C LEU A 130 4.92 7.33 1.57
N LEU A 131 4.06 6.70 2.37
CA LEU A 131 3.63 7.26 3.63
C LEU A 131 4.79 7.33 4.64
N MET A 132 5.65 6.31 4.67
CA MET A 132 6.86 6.32 5.51
C MET A 132 7.86 7.38 5.05
N SER A 133 8.03 7.57 3.74
CA SER A 133 8.89 8.60 3.16
C SER A 133 8.46 9.98 3.63
N ASP A 134 7.15 10.26 3.58
CA ASP A 134 6.57 11.51 4.04
C ASP A 134 6.70 11.68 5.57
N LEU A 135 6.39 10.63 6.35
CA LEU A 135 6.53 10.63 7.80
C LEU A 135 7.97 10.87 8.28
N TRP A 136 8.94 10.28 7.59
CA TRP A 136 10.35 10.34 7.99
C TRP A 136 11.09 11.53 7.37
N GLY A 137 10.49 12.21 6.39
CA GLY A 137 11.14 13.30 5.67
C GLY A 137 12.35 12.85 4.86
N VAL A 138 12.33 11.62 4.34
CA VAL A 138 13.40 11.04 3.51
C VAL A 138 12.86 10.56 2.17
N PRO A 139 13.68 10.51 1.10
CA PRO A 139 13.25 9.94 -0.18
C PRO A 139 12.73 8.52 -0.04
N VAL A 140 11.77 8.12 -0.88
CA VAL A 140 11.17 6.78 -0.84
C VAL A 140 12.20 5.67 -1.10
N GLU A 141 13.25 5.97 -1.86
CA GLU A 141 14.40 5.08 -2.07
C GLU A 141 15.09 4.73 -0.74
N LYS A 142 15.22 5.70 0.18
CA LYS A 142 15.80 5.46 1.51
C LYS A 142 14.93 4.58 2.39
N VAL A 143 13.60 4.69 2.24
CA VAL A 143 12.66 3.79 2.91
C VAL A 143 12.80 2.37 2.36
N VAL A 144 12.92 2.23 1.04
CA VAL A 144 13.14 0.94 0.38
C VAL A 144 14.46 0.32 0.84
N GLU A 145 15.57 1.05 0.81
CA GLU A 145 16.89 0.59 1.31
C GLU A 145 16.80 0.09 2.77
N TYR A 146 16.04 0.77 3.64
CA TYR A 146 15.85 0.33 5.01
C TYR A 146 15.30 -1.10 5.08
N PHE A 147 14.32 -1.43 4.24
CA PHE A 147 13.74 -2.77 4.18
C PHE A 147 14.65 -3.82 3.51
N GLU A 148 15.62 -3.42 2.69
CA GLU A 148 16.64 -4.34 2.16
C GLU A 148 17.60 -4.82 3.27
N GLY A 149 17.87 -3.98 4.27
CA GLY A 149 18.72 -4.30 5.41
C GLY A 149 18.03 -5.07 6.54
N VAL A 150 16.71 -5.23 6.49
CA VAL A 150 15.95 -5.96 7.51
C VAL A 150 15.99 -7.45 7.17
N ASN A 151 16.64 -8.26 8.03
CA ASN A 151 16.46 -9.70 7.96
C ASN A 151 15.06 -10.07 8.47
N PHE A 152 14.13 -10.27 7.55
CA PHE A 152 12.75 -10.60 7.88
C PHE A 152 12.55 -12.04 8.40
N GLU A 153 13.62 -12.85 8.53
CA GLU A 153 13.57 -14.15 9.21
C GLU A 153 13.47 -14.01 10.75
N GLU A 154 13.91 -12.89 11.33
CA GLU A 154 13.97 -12.68 12.78
C GLU A 154 12.70 -12.06 13.39
N LEU A 155 11.68 -11.77 12.57
CA LEU A 155 10.48 -11.02 12.97
C LEU A 155 9.20 -11.89 13.10
N ASN A 156 9.33 -13.22 13.05
CA ASN A 156 8.24 -14.19 13.20
C ASN A 156 8.24 -14.89 14.56
#